data_AF-A0A2S9GZZ1-F1
#
_entry.id   AF-A0A2S9GZZ1-F1
#
_cell.length_a   1.000
_cell.length_b   1.000
_cell.length_c   1.000
_cell.angle_alpha   90.00
_cell.angle_beta   90.00
_cell.angle_gamma   90.00
#
_symmetry.space_group_name_H-M   'P 1'
#
loop_
_entity.id
_entity.type
_entity.pdbx_description
1 polymer ?
#
loop_
_entity_poly.entity_id
_entity_poly.type
_entity_poly.pdbx_seq_one_letter_code
_entity_poly.pdbx_strand_id
1 'polypeptide(L)'
;MNTKIMLAVCGLSSVLLLGCKTPPTSEVIVPSVPTSPVIAPVAAPVHTEIDDLLAYYQSNHQMSQTELLKNLVDLNSALKSPHSDLQKAIILGCLRGPVELSRATVLLDGIIKSSDPQAQRLLPLATLLYANYSEWRRLDDALDKQNQQLKEAQRRADQLSQKLEDLKAIEQQLPSRPHASNESRP
;
A
#
# COMPACT_ATOMS: atom_id res chain seq x y z
N MET A 1 -11.65 10.08 32.76
CA MET A 1 -12.92 9.48 32.34
C MET A 1 -12.90 9.15 30.84
N ASN A 2 -11.80 8.57 30.32
CA ASN A 2 -11.55 8.48 28.87
C ASN A 2 -11.20 7.05 28.38
N THR A 3 -11.23 6.04 29.26
CA THR A 3 -10.94 4.65 28.90
C THR A 3 -12.17 3.82 28.53
N LYS A 4 -13.38 4.36 28.71
CA LYS A 4 -14.64 3.66 28.39
C LYS A 4 -15.09 3.83 26.93
N ILE A 5 -14.58 4.84 26.21
CA ILE A 5 -14.96 5.11 24.82
C ILE A 5 -14.20 4.20 23.84
N MET A 6 -12.99 3.74 24.20
CA MET A 6 -12.18 2.90 23.31
C MET A 6 -12.65 1.43 23.26
N LEU A 7 -13.38 0.94 24.29
CA LEU A 7 -13.88 -0.43 24.32
C LEU A 7 -15.20 -0.62 23.55
N ALA A 8 -15.88 0.47 23.19
CA ALA A 8 -17.19 0.43 22.53
C ALA A 8 -17.11 0.39 20.98
N VAL A 9 -15.95 0.68 20.39
CA VAL A 9 -15.76 0.71 18.92
C VAL A 9 -15.20 -0.61 18.38
N CYS A 10 -14.66 -1.48 19.25
CA CYS A 10 -14.04 -2.75 18.86
C CYS A 10 -15.01 -3.95 18.86
N GLY A 11 -16.28 -3.75 19.24
CA GLY A 11 -17.26 -4.81 19.48
C GLY A 11 -18.28 -5.07 18.36
N LEU A 12 -18.15 -4.45 17.19
CA LEU A 12 -19.24 -4.43 16.18
C LEU A 12 -18.85 -4.83 14.75
N SER A 13 -17.80 -5.62 14.56
CA SER A 13 -17.45 -6.14 13.21
C SER A 13 -17.09 -7.62 13.18
N SER A 14 -17.74 -8.41 14.03
CA SER A 14 -17.85 -9.86 13.82
C SER A 14 -19.29 -10.18 13.45
N VAL A 15 -19.43 -11.11 12.50
CA VAL A 15 -20.67 -11.62 11.89
C VAL A 15 -21.10 -10.86 10.63
N LEU A 16 -20.71 -11.41 9.48
CA LEU A 16 -21.62 -11.78 8.37
C LEU A 16 -20.79 -12.40 7.23
N LEU A 17 -20.50 -13.69 7.33
CA LEU A 17 -20.14 -14.53 6.18
C LEU A 17 -20.83 -15.88 6.35
N LEU A 18 -22.10 -15.94 5.94
CA LEU A 18 -22.83 -17.18 5.75
C LEU A 18 -23.51 -17.15 4.37
N GLY A 19 -23.22 -18.17 3.56
CA GLY A 19 -24.18 -18.65 2.56
C GLY A 19 -23.86 -18.35 1.10
N CYS A 20 -23.05 -19.21 0.47
CA CYS A 20 -23.34 -19.66 -0.89
C CYS A 20 -23.45 -21.19 -0.85
N LYS A 21 -24.58 -21.67 -0.34
CA LYS A 21 -25.01 -23.06 -0.46
C LYS A 21 -25.57 -23.20 -1.88
N THR A 22 -24.74 -23.67 -2.80
CA THR A 22 -25.17 -24.06 -4.15
C THR A 22 -26.11 -25.28 -4.05
N PRO A 23 -27.32 -25.23 -4.62
CA PRO A 23 -28.19 -26.39 -4.65
C PRO A 23 -27.65 -27.46 -5.62
N PRO A 24 -27.75 -28.76 -5.28
CA PRO A 24 -27.41 -29.83 -6.21
C PRO A 24 -28.44 -29.82 -7.35
N THR A 25 -27.97 -29.53 -8.56
CA THR A 25 -28.81 -29.62 -9.77
C THR A 25 -28.91 -31.08 -10.18
N SER A 26 -30.12 -31.60 -10.00
CA SER A 26 -30.79 -32.72 -10.67
C SER A 26 -29.93 -33.68 -11.48
N GLU A 27 -29.77 -34.86 -10.89
CA GLU A 27 -29.47 -36.12 -11.55
C GLU A 27 -30.61 -36.46 -12.53
N VAL A 28 -30.42 -36.17 -13.82
CA VAL A 28 -31.28 -36.70 -14.88
C VAL A 28 -30.69 -38.04 -15.31
N ILE A 29 -31.27 -39.11 -14.77
CA ILE A 29 -31.05 -40.48 -15.22
C ILE A 29 -31.67 -40.61 -16.62
N VAL A 30 -30.84 -40.71 -17.65
CA VAL A 30 -31.26 -41.18 -18.98
C VAL A 30 -30.60 -42.54 -19.23
N PRO A 31 -31.37 -43.62 -19.46
CA PRO A 31 -30.79 -44.94 -19.65
C PRO A 31 -30.27 -45.14 -21.09
N SER A 32 -29.08 -45.75 -21.15
CA SER A 32 -28.58 -46.65 -22.21
C SER A 32 -28.37 -46.10 -23.63
N VAL A 33 -27.09 -45.87 -23.99
CA VAL A 33 -26.38 -46.58 -25.09
C VAL A 33 -24.86 -46.48 -24.82
N PRO A 34 -24.07 -47.58 -24.79
CA PRO A 34 -22.62 -47.48 -24.60
C PRO A 34 -21.97 -47.04 -25.91
N THR A 35 -21.77 -45.73 -26.08
CA THR A 35 -20.79 -45.20 -27.02
C THR A 35 -19.67 -44.61 -26.20
N SER A 36 -18.51 -45.29 -26.18
CA SER A 36 -17.30 -44.82 -25.52
C SER A 36 -17.05 -43.34 -25.87
N PRO A 37 -17.09 -42.41 -24.90
CA PRO A 37 -16.61 -41.07 -25.16
C PRO A 37 -15.08 -41.15 -25.26
N VAL A 38 -14.56 -40.82 -26.44
CA VAL A 38 -13.14 -40.45 -26.57
C VAL A 38 -12.93 -39.28 -25.63
N ILE A 39 -12.22 -39.52 -24.52
CA ILE A 39 -11.78 -38.47 -23.61
C ILE A 39 -10.81 -37.62 -24.43
N ALA A 40 -11.29 -36.49 -24.94
CA ALA A 40 -10.40 -35.45 -25.42
C ALA A 40 -9.51 -35.03 -24.24
N PRO A 41 -8.18 -34.99 -24.39
CA PRO A 41 -7.32 -34.53 -23.31
C PRO A 41 -7.73 -33.09 -22.98
N VAL A 42 -8.06 -32.84 -21.71
CA VAL A 42 -8.16 -31.49 -21.17
C VAL A 42 -6.81 -30.84 -21.45
N ALA A 43 -6.78 -29.90 -22.39
CA ALA A 43 -5.57 -29.15 -22.71
C ALA A 43 -5.08 -28.51 -21.41
N ALA A 44 -3.85 -28.86 -21.00
CA ALA A 44 -3.20 -28.20 -19.88
C ALA A 44 -3.25 -26.68 -20.11
N PRO A 45 -3.45 -25.86 -19.06
CA PRO A 45 -3.42 -24.42 -19.20
C PRO A 45 -2.10 -24.02 -19.86
N VAL A 46 -2.18 -23.29 -20.98
CA VAL A 46 -1.01 -22.75 -21.68
C VAL A 46 -0.49 -21.62 -20.80
N HIS A 47 0.51 -21.91 -19.96
CA HIS A 47 1.18 -20.90 -19.15
C HIS A 47 1.95 -19.95 -20.09
N THR A 48 1.66 -18.66 -19.96
CA THR A 48 2.31 -17.60 -20.72
C THR A 48 3.48 -17.01 -19.92
N GLU A 49 4.41 -16.34 -20.61
CA GLU A 49 5.52 -15.60 -19.99
C GLU A 49 5.02 -14.57 -18.95
N ILE A 50 3.82 -14.01 -19.15
CA ILE A 50 3.19 -13.08 -18.20
C ILE A 50 2.75 -13.81 -16.93
N ASP A 51 2.26 -15.05 -17.04
CA ASP A 51 1.86 -15.85 -15.87
C ASP A 51 3.07 -16.14 -14.98
N ASP A 52 4.22 -16.46 -15.58
CA ASP A 52 5.48 -16.65 -14.85
C ASP A 52 5.93 -15.37 -14.13
N LEU A 53 5.80 -14.21 -14.78
CA LEU A 53 6.12 -12.92 -14.18
C LEU A 53 5.14 -12.53 -13.06
N LEU A 54 3.87 -12.89 -13.17
CA LEU A 54 2.88 -12.68 -12.12
C LEU A 54 3.13 -13.60 -10.93
N ALA A 55 3.48 -14.87 -11.18
CA ALA A 55 3.91 -15.79 -10.13
C ALA A 55 5.20 -15.29 -9.45
N TYR A 56 6.15 -14.77 -10.25
CA TYR A 56 7.35 -14.12 -9.73
C TYR A 56 6.98 -12.95 -8.83
N TYR A 57 6.14 -12.01 -9.29
CA TYR A 57 5.67 -10.88 -8.49
C TYR A 57 5.06 -11.33 -7.15
N GLN A 58 4.19 -12.34 -7.16
CA GLN A 58 3.57 -12.89 -5.95
C GLN A 58 4.60 -13.48 -4.98
N SER A 59 5.59 -14.22 -5.49
CA SER A 59 6.64 -14.82 -4.65
C SER A 59 7.53 -13.76 -3.97
N ASN A 60 7.82 -12.64 -4.64
CA ASN A 60 8.64 -11.57 -4.09
C ASN A 60 8.00 -10.87 -2.88
N HIS A 61 6.66 -10.90 -2.73
CA HIS A 61 6.00 -10.34 -1.54
C HIS A 61 6.24 -11.14 -0.26
N GLN A 62 6.67 -12.40 -0.38
CA GLN A 62 6.97 -13.28 0.76
C GLN A 62 8.45 -13.28 1.14
N MET A 63 9.31 -12.68 0.30
CA MET A 63 10.75 -12.64 0.51
C MET A 63 11.15 -11.53 1.49
N SER A 64 12.25 -11.76 2.21
CA SER A 64 12.86 -10.72 3.05
C SER A 64 13.53 -9.64 2.21
N GLN A 65 13.71 -8.44 2.78
CA GLN A 65 14.40 -7.33 2.10
C GLN A 65 15.83 -7.71 1.66
N THR A 66 16.55 -8.49 2.46
CA THR A 66 17.91 -8.95 2.14
C THR A 66 17.92 -9.88 0.92
N GLU A 67 16.95 -10.78 0.81
CA GLU A 67 16.82 -11.68 -0.34
C GLU A 67 16.45 -10.92 -1.62
N LEU A 68 15.55 -9.95 -1.52
CA LEU A 68 15.20 -9.06 -2.64
C LEU A 68 16.43 -8.31 -3.16
N LEU A 69 17.25 -7.75 -2.26
CA LEU A 69 18.48 -7.06 -2.65
C LEU A 69 19.50 -8.00 -3.29
N LYS A 70 19.64 -9.22 -2.78
CA LYS A 70 20.51 -10.25 -3.39
C LYS A 70 20.05 -10.57 -4.82
N ASN A 71 18.76 -10.87 -5.01
CA ASN A 71 18.18 -11.15 -6.32
C ASN A 71 18.40 -9.98 -7.29
N LEU A 72 18.28 -8.74 -6.81
CA LEU A 72 18.55 -7.55 -7.61
C LEU A 72 20.01 -7.50 -8.08
N VAL A 73 20.97 -7.85 -7.23
CA VAL A 73 22.40 -7.93 -7.59
C VAL A 73 22.63 -9.01 -8.64
N ASP A 74 22.05 -10.20 -8.45
CA ASP A 74 22.16 -11.31 -9.39
C ASP A 74 21.60 -10.90 -10.78
N LEU A 75 20.42 -10.27 -10.82
CA LEU A 75 19.84 -9.75 -12.06
C LEU A 75 20.64 -8.61 -12.71
N ASN A 76 21.38 -7.82 -11.94
CA ASN A 76 22.25 -6.77 -12.49
C ASN A 76 23.47 -7.36 -13.21
N SER A 77 23.93 -8.56 -12.81
CA SER A 77 25.00 -9.28 -13.48
C SER A 77 24.54 -10.07 -14.71
N ALA A 78 23.24 -10.37 -14.79
CA ALA A 78 22.63 -11.08 -15.91
C ALA A 78 22.56 -10.22 -17.19
N LEU A 79 22.45 -10.90 -18.35
CA LEU A 79 22.32 -10.24 -19.65
C LEU A 79 21.06 -9.36 -19.70
N LYS A 80 21.20 -8.14 -20.21
CA LYS A 80 20.09 -7.20 -20.34
C LYS A 80 19.07 -7.72 -21.35
N SER A 81 17.83 -7.83 -20.90
CA SER A 81 16.67 -8.20 -21.70
C SER A 81 15.42 -7.51 -21.14
N PRO A 82 14.39 -7.24 -21.96
CA PRO A 82 13.14 -6.64 -21.48
C PRO A 82 12.51 -7.43 -20.32
N HIS A 83 12.60 -8.76 -20.37
CA HIS A 83 12.14 -9.65 -19.29
C HIS A 83 12.93 -9.43 -18.00
N SER A 84 14.27 -9.40 -18.06
CA SER A 84 15.11 -9.13 -16.88
C SER A 84 14.91 -7.72 -16.32
N ASP A 85 14.63 -6.73 -17.17
CA ASP A 85 14.38 -5.35 -16.75
C ASP A 85 13.02 -5.23 -16.06
N LEU A 86 12.02 -5.98 -16.52
CA LEU A 86 10.73 -6.09 -15.84
C LEU A 86 10.85 -6.78 -14.47
N GLN A 87 11.63 -7.86 -14.37
CA GLN A 87 11.91 -8.53 -13.09
C GLN A 87 12.61 -7.59 -12.11
N LYS A 88 13.61 -6.82 -12.56
CA LYS A 88 14.25 -5.78 -11.74
C LYS A 88 13.25 -4.73 -11.27
N ALA A 89 12.38 -4.25 -12.16
CA ALA A 89 11.36 -3.28 -11.81
C ALA A 89 10.39 -3.81 -10.74
N ILE A 90 10.01 -5.09 -10.83
CA ILE A 90 9.19 -5.78 -9.82
C ILE A 90 9.89 -5.79 -8.45
N ILE A 91 11.15 -6.21 -8.38
CA ILE A 91 11.90 -6.22 -7.11
C ILE A 91 11.99 -4.81 -6.51
N LEU A 92 12.33 -3.82 -7.34
CA LEU A 92 12.42 -2.42 -6.92
C LEU A 92 11.08 -1.91 -6.38
N GLY A 93 9.97 -2.31 -7.01
CA GLY A 93 8.62 -2.04 -6.52
C GLY A 93 8.29 -2.69 -5.18
N CYS A 94 8.80 -3.90 -4.91
CA CYS A 94 8.65 -4.58 -3.62
C CYS A 94 9.44 -3.90 -2.49
N LEU A 95 10.60 -3.30 -2.80
CA LEU A 95 11.38 -2.53 -1.83
C LEU A 95 10.70 -1.22 -1.41
N ARG A 96 9.83 -0.67 -2.26
CA ARG A 96 8.98 0.52 -2.02
C ARG A 96 9.71 1.81 -1.58
N GLY A 97 11.01 1.92 -1.78
CA GLY A 97 11.73 3.18 -1.53
C GLY A 97 11.57 4.19 -2.66
N PRO A 98 11.62 5.51 -2.40
CA PRO A 98 11.38 6.53 -3.42
C PRO A 98 12.42 6.50 -4.55
N VAL A 99 13.68 6.18 -4.22
CA VAL A 99 14.77 6.02 -5.19
C VAL A 99 14.55 4.77 -6.03
N GLU A 100 14.17 3.67 -5.41
CA GLU A 100 13.90 2.38 -6.05
C GLU A 100 12.72 2.50 -7.02
N LEU A 101 11.64 3.15 -6.60
CA LEU A 101 10.49 3.45 -7.46
C LEU A 101 10.88 4.34 -8.65
N SER A 102 11.81 5.29 -8.47
CA SER A 102 12.38 6.09 -9.58
C SER A 102 13.10 5.23 -10.61
N ARG A 103 14.00 4.34 -10.17
CA ARG A 103 14.67 3.39 -11.05
C ARG A 103 13.69 2.45 -11.73
N ALA A 104 12.69 1.93 -11.00
CA ALA A 104 11.69 1.03 -11.55
C ALA A 104 10.92 1.70 -12.70
N THR A 105 10.43 2.93 -12.50
CA THR A 105 9.70 3.66 -13.55
C THR A 105 10.55 3.92 -14.80
N VAL A 106 11.86 4.16 -14.65
CA VAL A 106 12.77 4.35 -15.80
C VAL A 106 12.95 3.05 -16.60
N LEU A 107 13.10 1.90 -15.91
CA LEU A 107 13.18 0.60 -16.58
C LEU A 107 11.90 0.28 -17.34
N LEU A 108 10.75 0.50 -16.70
CA LEU A 108 9.43 0.25 -17.30
C LEU A 108 9.17 1.16 -18.50
N ASP A 109 9.52 2.45 -18.42
CA ASP A 109 9.40 3.39 -19.54
C ASP A 109 10.28 2.97 -20.74
N GLY A 110 11.47 2.42 -20.47
CA GLY A 110 12.33 1.83 -21.51
C GLY A 110 11.68 0.65 -22.22
N ILE A 111 10.99 -0.23 -21.48
CA ILE A 111 10.25 -1.36 -22.06
C ILE A 111 9.06 -0.84 -22.88
N ILE A 112 8.29 0.11 -22.35
CA ILE A 112 7.11 0.69 -23.02
C ILE A 112 7.47 1.35 -24.35
N LYS A 113 8.65 2.00 -24.42
CA LYS A 113 9.13 2.67 -25.63
C LYS A 113 9.89 1.76 -26.61
N SER A 114 10.19 0.52 -26.20
CA SER A 114 10.97 -0.41 -27.02
C SER A 114 10.13 -0.98 -28.17
N SER A 115 10.75 -1.15 -29.34
CA SER A 115 10.15 -1.81 -30.50
C SER A 115 10.48 -3.32 -30.58
N ASP A 116 11.24 -3.86 -29.62
CA ASP A 116 11.57 -5.28 -29.53
C ASP A 116 10.29 -6.15 -29.44
N PRO A 117 10.13 -7.20 -30.27
CA PRO A 117 9.01 -8.14 -30.15
C PRO A 117 8.79 -8.70 -28.74
N GLN A 118 9.86 -8.92 -27.97
CA GLN A 118 9.77 -9.36 -26.57
C GLN A 118 9.13 -8.28 -25.69
N ALA A 119 9.57 -7.02 -25.86
CA ALA A 119 9.01 -5.89 -25.12
C ALA A 119 7.53 -5.65 -25.46
N GLN A 120 7.14 -5.84 -26.72
CA GLN A 120 5.74 -5.71 -27.15
C GLN A 120 4.81 -6.70 -26.43
N ARG A 121 5.27 -7.94 -26.17
CA ARG A 121 4.49 -8.92 -25.40
C ARG A 121 4.34 -8.55 -23.93
N LEU A 122 5.33 -7.88 -23.36
CA LEU A 122 5.34 -7.44 -21.95
C LEU A 122 4.65 -6.08 -21.73
N LEU A 123 4.30 -5.38 -22.81
CA LEU A 123 3.74 -4.02 -22.78
C LEU A 123 2.53 -3.85 -21.84
N PRO A 124 1.53 -4.77 -21.80
CA PRO A 124 0.37 -4.60 -20.93
C PRO A 124 0.75 -4.59 -19.44
N LEU A 125 1.65 -5.49 -19.03
CA LEU A 125 2.11 -5.57 -17.66
C LEU A 125 3.03 -4.39 -17.31
N ALA A 126 3.93 -4.01 -18.21
CA ALA A 126 4.81 -2.87 -18.01
C ALA A 126 4.03 -1.55 -17.84
N THR A 127 3.00 -1.33 -18.64
CA THR A 127 2.15 -0.13 -18.56
C THR A 127 1.36 -0.09 -17.24
N LEU A 128 0.81 -1.23 -16.81
CA LEU A 128 0.10 -1.34 -15.54
C LEU A 128 1.02 -1.01 -14.35
N LEU A 129 2.21 -1.63 -14.30
CA LEU A 129 3.19 -1.41 -13.23
C LEU A 129 3.70 0.03 -13.24
N TYR A 130 3.94 0.61 -14.41
CA TYR A 130 4.40 1.99 -14.53
C TYR A 130 3.40 2.97 -13.91
N ALA A 131 2.13 2.85 -14.28
CA ALA A 131 1.06 3.67 -13.71
C ALA A 131 0.99 3.47 -12.19
N ASN A 132 1.01 2.23 -11.71
CA ASN A 132 0.94 1.91 -10.29
C ASN A 132 2.10 2.51 -9.47
N TYR A 133 3.34 2.36 -9.94
CA TYR A 133 4.52 2.88 -9.25
C TYR A 133 4.60 4.41 -9.29
N SER A 134 4.10 5.04 -10.36
CA SER A 134 3.98 6.50 -10.43
C SER A 134 2.98 7.03 -9.40
N GLU A 135 1.86 6.32 -9.18
CA GLU A 135 0.86 6.69 -8.18
C GLU A 135 1.41 6.49 -6.76
N TRP A 136 2.15 5.41 -6.49
CA TRP A 136 2.81 5.21 -5.20
C TRP A 136 3.77 6.34 -4.86
N ARG A 137 4.58 6.82 -5.83
CA ARG A 137 5.44 7.98 -5.59
C ARG A 137 4.63 9.24 -5.27
N ARG A 138 3.57 9.50 -6.02
CA ARG A 138 2.70 10.68 -5.77
C ARG A 138 2.07 10.63 -4.37
N LEU A 139 1.70 9.44 -3.90
CA LEU A 139 1.16 9.24 -2.55
C LEU A 139 2.22 9.46 -1.47
N ASP A 140 3.44 8.98 -1.68
CA ASP A 140 4.58 9.19 -0.78
C ASP A 140 4.90 10.68 -0.63
N ASP A 141 4.98 11.40 -1.77
CA ASP A 141 5.19 12.85 -1.79
C ASP A 141 4.07 13.63 -1.07
N ALA A 142 2.83 13.16 -1.16
CA ALA A 142 1.69 13.77 -0.47
C ALA A 142 1.75 13.53 1.04
N LEU A 143 2.12 12.31 1.45
CA LEU A 143 2.31 11.93 2.85
C LEU A 143 3.43 12.75 3.52
N ASP A 144 4.54 12.95 2.82
CA ASP A 144 5.64 13.80 3.30
C ASP A 144 5.21 15.25 3.50
N LYS A 145 4.46 15.82 2.56
CA LYS A 145 3.90 17.18 2.69
C LYS A 145 2.95 17.29 3.88
N GLN A 146 2.07 16.30 4.07
CA GLN A 146 1.16 16.28 5.22
C GLN A 146 1.91 16.17 6.55
N ASN A 147 2.95 15.33 6.62
CA ASN A 147 3.79 15.22 7.80
C ASN A 147 4.51 16.53 8.14
N GLN A 148 4.98 17.27 7.13
CA GLN A 148 5.58 18.59 7.33
C GLN A 148 4.55 19.60 7.87
N GLN A 149 3.35 19.63 7.30
CA GLN A 149 2.28 20.50 7.76
C GLN A 149 1.85 20.19 9.21
N LEU A 150 1.80 18.91 9.59
CA LEU A 150 1.48 18.48 10.94
C LEU A 150 2.53 18.96 11.94
N LYS A 151 3.82 18.81 11.62
CA LYS A 151 4.91 19.31 12.48
C LYS A 151 4.86 20.82 12.67
N GLU A 152 4.59 21.57 11.60
CA GLU A 152 4.47 23.02 11.67
C GLU A 152 3.21 23.47 12.43
N ALA A 153 2.10 22.75 12.29
CA ALA A 153 0.89 22.99 13.09
C ALA A 153 1.14 22.71 14.58
N GLN A 154 1.84 21.63 14.92
CA GLN A 154 2.21 21.31 16.30
C GLN A 154 3.10 22.42 16.89
N ARG A 155 4.12 22.87 16.15
CA ARG A 155 4.99 23.97 16.60
C ARG A 155 4.20 25.24 16.90
N ARG A 156 3.23 25.59 16.05
CA ARG A 156 2.34 26.74 16.28
C ARG A 156 1.45 26.55 17.50
N ALA A 157 0.93 25.34 17.71
CA ALA A 157 0.14 25.01 18.89
C ALA A 157 0.95 25.12 20.19
N ASP A 158 2.20 24.67 20.18
CA ASP A 158 3.11 24.77 21.33
C ASP A 158 3.44 26.24 21.65
N GLN A 159 3.69 27.06 20.62
CA GLN A 159 3.91 28.50 20.76
C GLN A 159 2.69 29.23 21.36
N LEU A 160 1.48 28.88 20.90
CA LEU A 160 0.25 29.45 21.45
C LEU A 160 0.03 29.01 22.91
N SER A 161 0.30 27.74 23.21
CA SER A 161 0.21 27.21 24.58
C SER A 161 1.19 27.92 25.51
N GLN A 162 2.43 28.16 25.08
CA GLN A 162 3.40 28.93 25.86
C GLN A 162 2.89 30.35 26.15
N LYS A 163 2.35 31.05 25.15
CA LYS A 163 1.79 32.40 25.35
C LYS A 163 0.63 32.41 26.34
N LEU A 164 -0.22 31.38 26.31
CA LEU A 164 -1.32 31.27 27.29
C LEU A 164 -0.79 31.07 28.70
N GLU A 165 0.24 30.24 28.89
CA GLU A 165 0.85 30.05 30.21
C GLU A 165 1.56 31.33 30.69
N ASP A 166 2.25 32.05 29.80
CA ASP A 166 2.87 33.34 30.12
C ASP A 166 1.81 34.37 30.56
N LEU A 167 0.67 34.44 29.87
CA LEU A 167 -0.44 35.32 30.25
C LEU A 167 -1.05 34.93 31.61
N LYS A 168 -1.22 33.64 31.87
CA LYS A 168 -1.70 33.12 33.15
C LYS A 168 -0.73 33.43 34.29
N ALA A 169 0.58 33.35 34.05
CA ALA A 169 1.58 33.74 35.03
C ALA A 169 1.49 35.25 35.37
N ILE A 170 1.24 36.10 34.36
CA ILE A 170 0.98 37.53 34.59
C ILE A 170 -0.30 37.73 35.42
N GLU A 171 -1.37 36.98 35.14
CA GLU A 171 -2.61 37.04 35.92
C GLU A 171 -2.38 36.71 37.40
N GLN A 172 -1.59 35.69 37.71
CA GLN A 172 -1.28 35.31 39.09
C GLN A 172 -0.42 36.33 39.83
N GLN A 173 0.39 37.10 39.10
CA GLN A 173 1.28 38.11 39.67
C GLN A 173 0.62 39.48 39.85
N LEU A 174 -0.59 39.69 39.30
CA LEU A 174 -1.37 40.90 39.54
C LEU A 174 -1.84 40.92 41.00
N PRO A 175 -1.52 41.98 41.78
CA PRO A 175 -1.95 42.05 43.17
C PRO A 175 -3.48 42.08 43.24
N SER A 176 -4.07 41.18 44.05
CA SER A 176 -5.50 41.22 44.39
C SER A 176 -5.83 42.63 44.86
N ARG A 177 -6.66 43.35 44.09
CA ARG A 177 -7.17 44.67 44.48
C ARG A 177 -7.69 44.53 45.91
N PRO A 178 -7.14 45.25 46.92
CA PRO A 178 -7.61 45.10 48.28
C PRO A 178 -9.09 45.45 48.26
N HIS A 179 -9.94 44.49 48.67
CA HIS A 179 -11.31 44.80 49.05
C HIS A 179 -11.20 45.94 50.05
N ALA A 180 -11.68 47.12 49.65
CA ALA A 180 -11.68 48.28 50.52
C ALA A 180 -12.47 47.89 51.77
N SER A 181 -11.73 47.60 52.84
CA SER A 181 -12.21 47.59 54.21
C SER A 181 -12.63 49.03 54.51
N ASN A 182 -13.82 49.38 54.06
CA ASN A 182 -14.45 50.66 54.36
C ASN A 182 -15.71 50.36 55.18
N GLU A 183 -15.51 49.78 56.36
CA GLU A 183 -16.50 49.88 57.42
C GLU A 183 -15.79 50.45 58.65
N SER A 184 -15.91 51.76 58.71
CA SER A 184 -15.41 52.73 59.66
C SER A 184 -15.67 52.33 61.12
N ARG A 185 -14.61 52.44 61.93
CA ARG A 185 -14.62 52.61 63.40
C ARG A 185 -14.63 54.14 63.70
N PRO A 186 -15.01 54.68 64.88
CA PRO A 186 -15.64 54.12 66.08
C PRO A 186 -17.09 54.57 66.32
#